data_AF-A0A0G1VVF6-F1
#
_entry.id   AF-A0A0G1VVF6-F1
#
_cell.length_a   1.000
_cell.length_b   1.000
_cell.length_c   1.000
_cell.angle_alpha   90.00
_cell.angle_beta   90.00
_cell.angle_gamma   90.00
#
_symmetry.space_group_name_H-M   'P 1'
#
loop_
_entity.id
_entity.type
_entity.pdbx_description
1 polymer ?
#
loop_
_entity_poly.entity_id
_entity_poly.type
_entity_poly.pdbx_seq_one_letter_code
_entity_poly.pdbx_strand_id
1 'polypeptide(L)'
;KYLSMNKQQILKEFMPYIKRLQPTYHASRITHHLFTGPYAQPVHELHYSQKIPPIQTAVPGVYMANMDFIVPWDRGTNYAVELGQRAALAIQNTL
;
A
#
# COMPACT_ATOMS: atom_id res chain seq x y z
N LYS A 1 18.31 0.52 1.37
CA LYS A 1 19.03 1.53 0.54
C LYS A 1 18.09 2.65 0.09
N TYR A 2 17.06 2.38 -0.73
CA TYR A 2 16.23 3.45 -1.32
C TYR A 2 15.36 4.22 -0.31
N LEU A 3 14.77 3.54 0.69
CA LEU A 3 13.92 4.19 1.70
C LEU A 3 14.68 5.21 2.58
N SER A 4 16.02 5.17 2.60
CA SER A 4 16.86 6.09 3.36
C SER A 4 17.49 7.18 2.49
N MET A 5 17.24 7.17 1.17
CA MET A 5 17.80 8.16 0.25
C MET A 5 16.90 9.40 0.21
N ASN A 6 17.52 10.57 0.13
CA ASN A 6 16.80 11.79 -0.15
C ASN A 6 16.40 11.89 -1.63
N LYS A 7 15.59 12.90 -1.93
CA LYS A 7 15.02 13.19 -3.24
C LYS A 7 16.08 13.28 -4.35
N GLN A 8 17.19 13.97 -4.11
CA GLN A 8 18.27 14.16 -5.08
C GLN A 8 19.06 12.86 -5.31
N GLN A 9 19.29 12.07 -4.26
CA GLN A 9 19.96 10.78 -4.34
C GLN A 9 19.15 9.79 -5.17
N ILE A 10 17.84 9.69 -4.93
CA ILE A 10 16.94 8.87 -5.75
C ILE A 10 16.97 9.32 -7.21
N LEU A 11 16.84 10.62 -7.48
CA LEU A 11 16.87 11.11 -8.85
C LEU A 11 18.18 10.74 -9.57
N LYS A 12 19.32 10.91 -8.90
CA LYS A 12 20.63 10.55 -9.44
C LYS A 12 20.74 9.05 -9.74
N GLU A 13 20.26 8.20 -8.84
CA GLU A 13 20.27 6.73 -8.98
C GLU A 13 19.44 6.28 -10.19
N PHE A 14 18.27 6.90 -10.41
CA PHE A 14 17.35 6.49 -11.47
C PHE A 14 17.60 7.17 -12.84
N MET A 15 18.38 8.25 -12.88
CA MET A 15 18.66 9.01 -14.10
C MET A 15 19.22 8.17 -15.27
N PRO A 16 20.15 7.21 -15.07
CA PRO A 16 20.65 6.38 -16.17
C PRO A 16 19.53 5.59 -16.86
N TYR A 17 18.56 5.08 -16.10
CA TYR A 17 17.42 4.33 -16.64
C TYR A 17 16.40 5.24 -17.33
N ILE A 18 16.16 6.44 -16.78
CA ILE A 18 15.30 7.45 -17.42
C ILE A 18 15.89 7.85 -18.78
N LYS A 19 17.20 8.08 -18.87
CA LYS A 19 17.87 8.39 -20.15
C LYS A 19 17.79 7.23 -21.16
N ARG A 20 17.76 5.98 -20.70
CA ARG A 20 17.55 4.84 -21.59
C ARG A 20 16.14 4.85 -22.21
N LEU A 21 15.12 5.25 -21.45
CA LEU A 21 13.74 5.34 -21.93
C LEU A 21 13.48 6.61 -22.76
N GLN A 22 14.13 7.72 -22.42
CA GLN A 22 14.04 8.99 -23.14
C GLN A 22 15.45 9.60 -23.32
N PRO A 23 16.16 9.26 -24.41
CA PRO A 23 17.55 9.69 -24.63
C PRO A 23 17.73 11.20 -24.80
N THR A 24 16.70 11.89 -25.32
CA THR A 24 16.72 13.35 -25.53
C THR A 24 16.35 14.14 -24.27
N TYR A 25 16.16 13.45 -23.14
CA TYR A 25 15.72 14.10 -21.92
C TYR A 25 16.81 14.97 -21.29
N HIS A 26 16.50 16.24 -21.07
CA HIS A 26 17.39 17.20 -20.41
C HIS A 26 17.08 17.32 -18.91
N ALA A 27 18.06 17.02 -18.07
CA ALA A 27 17.93 17.01 -16.60
C ALA A 27 17.50 18.36 -15.99
N SER A 28 17.71 19.48 -16.69
CA SER A 28 17.30 20.82 -16.26
C SER A 28 15.79 21.04 -16.22
N ARG A 29 14.98 20.10 -16.76
CA ARG A 29 13.51 20.20 -16.84
C ARG A 29 12.76 19.24 -15.90
N ILE A 30 13.43 18.65 -14.90
CA ILE A 30 12.78 17.73 -13.94
C ILE A 30 12.17 18.47 -12.77
N THR A 31 10.85 18.37 -12.67
CA THR A 31 10.14 18.47 -11.39
C THR A 31 9.93 17.06 -10.85
N HIS A 32 10.29 16.84 -9.59
CA HIS A 32 10.17 15.53 -8.93
C HIS A 32 9.72 15.73 -7.48
N HIS A 33 9.15 14.69 -6.88
CA HIS A 33 8.76 14.65 -5.47
C HIS A 33 9.12 13.27 -4.91
N LEU A 34 9.43 13.20 -3.62
CA LEU A 34 9.73 11.95 -2.94
C LEU A 34 8.77 11.80 -1.76
N PHE A 35 8.08 10.67 -1.72
CA PHE A 35 7.30 10.21 -0.57
C PHE A 35 7.83 8.83 -0.17
N THR A 36 8.01 8.62 1.12
CA THR A 36 8.54 7.36 1.66
C THR A 36 7.56 6.83 2.69
N GLY A 37 7.05 5.62 2.46
CA GLY A 37 6.18 4.90 3.38
C GLY A 37 6.73 3.50 3.63
N PRO A 38 7.35 3.20 4.79
CA PRO A 38 7.91 1.88 5.08
C PRO A 38 6.88 0.74 5.00
N TYR A 39 5.61 1.07 5.27
CA TYR A 39 4.48 0.14 5.28
C TYR A 39 3.46 0.48 4.18
N ALA A 40 3.92 1.03 3.05
CA ALA A 40 3.02 1.44 1.97
C ALA A 40 2.32 0.25 1.29
N GLN A 41 2.92 -0.93 1.32
CA GLN A 41 2.37 -2.15 0.76
C GLN A 41 2.50 -3.30 1.76
N PRO A 42 1.41 -4.02 2.07
CA PRO A 42 1.51 -5.23 2.84
C PRO A 42 2.24 -6.29 2.02
N VAL A 43 3.17 -6.99 2.65
CA VAL A 43 3.89 -8.12 2.06
C VAL A 43 3.52 -9.34 2.89
N HIS A 44 2.62 -10.14 2.34
CA HIS A 44 2.08 -11.31 3.02
C HIS A 44 3.00 -12.52 2.89
N GLU A 45 3.19 -13.24 3.98
CA GLU A 45 3.83 -14.55 3.96
C GLU A 45 2.95 -15.59 3.24
N LEU A 46 3.54 -16.73 2.89
CA LEU A 46 2.77 -17.89 2.43
C LEU A 46 1.70 -18.25 3.48
N HIS A 47 0.50 -18.58 2.99
CA HIS A 47 -0.67 -18.93 3.80
C HIS A 47 -1.19 -17.83 4.73
N TYR A 48 -0.84 -16.56 4.48
CA TYR A 48 -1.32 -15.43 5.29
C TYR A 48 -2.84 -15.37 5.42
N SER A 49 -3.60 -15.81 4.41
CA SER A 49 -5.07 -15.88 4.45
C SER A 49 -5.63 -16.68 5.63
N GLN A 50 -4.86 -17.62 6.17
CA GLN A 50 -5.24 -18.42 7.35
C GLN A 50 -4.99 -17.68 8.68
N LYS A 51 -4.20 -16.60 8.65
CA LYS A 51 -3.81 -15.79 9.81
C LYS A 51 -4.64 -14.51 9.94
N ILE A 52 -5.51 -14.20 8.98
CA ILE A 52 -6.31 -12.96 8.97
C ILE A 52 -7.31 -13.02 10.13
N PRO A 53 -7.32 -12.02 11.04
CA PRO A 53 -8.29 -11.99 12.13
C PRO A 53 -9.71 -11.72 11.60
N PRO A 54 -10.75 -12.10 12.36
CA PRO A 54 -12.10 -11.67 12.05
C PRO A 54 -12.20 -10.14 12.08
N ILE A 55 -13.18 -9.58 11.34
CA ILE A 55 -13.43 -8.13 11.30
C ILE A 55 -13.83 -7.62 12.69
N GLN A 56 -14.65 -8.38 13.43
CA GLN A 56 -14.96 -8.07 14.82
C GLN A 56 -13.78 -8.48 15.69
N THR A 57 -13.23 -7.52 16.45
CA THR A 57 -12.13 -7.80 17.37
C THR A 57 -12.65 -8.30 18.72
N ALA A 58 -11.74 -8.76 19.58
CA ALA A 58 -12.08 -9.12 20.96
C ALA A 58 -12.46 -7.90 21.82
N VAL A 59 -12.18 -6.68 21.37
CA VAL A 59 -12.54 -5.44 22.08
C VAL A 59 -13.95 -5.01 21.65
N PRO A 60 -14.93 -4.90 22.57
CA PRO A 60 -16.28 -4.50 22.22
C PRO A 60 -16.33 -3.14 21.52
N GLY A 61 -17.10 -3.06 20.44
CA GLY A 61 -17.23 -1.84 19.63
C GLY A 61 -16.04 -1.52 18.73
N VAL A 62 -14.99 -2.35 18.70
CA VAL A 62 -13.81 -2.17 17.84
C VAL A 62 -13.80 -3.21 16.72
N TYR A 63 -13.77 -2.73 15.48
CA TYR A 63 -13.75 -3.52 14.26
C TYR A 63 -12.48 -3.20 13.47
N MET A 64 -11.86 -4.23 12.89
CA MET A 64 -10.65 -4.12 12.09
C MET A 64 -10.96 -4.42 10.62
N ALA A 65 -10.70 -3.45 9.76
CA ALA A 65 -10.81 -3.57 8.32
C ALA A 65 -9.70 -2.73 7.68
N ASN A 66 -8.65 -3.37 7.18
CA ASN A 66 -7.51 -2.70 6.56
C ASN A 66 -7.02 -3.48 5.33
N MET A 67 -5.98 -2.98 4.67
CA MET A 67 -5.43 -3.59 3.45
C MET A 67 -4.85 -5.00 3.68
N ASP A 68 -4.55 -5.38 4.91
CA ASP A 68 -4.05 -6.73 5.20
C ASP A 68 -5.14 -7.81 5.03
N PHE A 69 -6.43 -7.42 4.99
CA PHE A 69 -7.54 -8.35 4.76
C PHE A 69 -7.71 -8.70 3.28
N ILE A 70 -7.03 -7.97 2.38
CA ILE A 70 -7.17 -8.13 0.94
C ILE A 70 -6.14 -9.15 0.46
N VAL A 71 -6.56 -10.41 0.39
CA VAL A 71 -5.78 -11.52 -0.17
C VAL A 71 -6.70 -12.42 -1.01
N PRO A 72 -6.20 -13.10 -2.06
CA PRO A 72 -4.84 -13.03 -2.63
C PRO A 72 -4.64 -11.81 -3.56
N TRP A 73 -5.63 -10.92 -3.61
CA TRP A 73 -5.64 -9.76 -4.48
C TRP A 73 -4.71 -8.66 -3.96
N ASP A 74 -4.25 -7.78 -4.85
CA ASP A 74 -3.52 -6.57 -4.45
C ASP A 74 -4.49 -5.48 -3.95
N ARG A 75 -3.96 -4.34 -3.49
CA ARG A 75 -4.62 -3.16 -2.89
C ARG A 75 -5.61 -2.41 -3.81
N GLY A 76 -6.38 -3.13 -4.61
CA GLY A 76 -7.45 -2.60 -5.45
C GLY A 76 -8.54 -1.94 -4.61
N THR A 77 -8.95 -0.74 -5.00
CA THR A 77 -9.96 0.04 -4.27
C THR A 77 -11.31 -0.66 -4.22
N ASN A 78 -11.66 -1.46 -5.23
CA ASN A 78 -12.88 -2.27 -5.24
C ASN A 78 -12.95 -3.23 -4.05
N TYR A 79 -11.85 -3.90 -3.70
CA TYR A 79 -11.78 -4.82 -2.56
C TYR A 79 -11.83 -4.08 -1.22
N ALA A 80 -11.24 -2.88 -1.15
CA ALA A 80 -11.37 -2.03 0.03
C ALA A 80 -12.82 -1.58 0.27
N VAL A 81 -13.56 -1.26 -0.80
CA VAL A 81 -14.98 -0.92 -0.71
C VAL A 81 -15.81 -2.12 -0.24
N GLU A 82 -15.59 -3.30 -0.83
CA GLU A 82 -16.24 -4.55 -0.41
C GLU A 82 -15.98 -4.86 1.08
N LEU A 83 -14.71 -4.76 1.51
CA LEU A 83 -14.33 -4.97 2.92
C LEU A 83 -15.02 -3.95 3.84
N GLY A 84 -15.11 -2.70 3.41
CA GLY A 84 -15.86 -1.66 4.13
C GLY A 84 -17.34 -2.00 4.31
N GLN A 85 -17.99 -2.52 3.25
CA GLN A 85 -19.38 -2.97 3.33
C GLN A 85 -19.55 -4.15 4.30
N ARG A 86 -18.63 -5.13 4.25
CA ARG A 86 -18.62 -6.26 5.20
C ARG A 86 -18.43 -5.79 6.64
N ALA A 87 -17.58 -4.80 6.88
CA ALA A 87 -17.39 -4.21 8.20
C ALA A 87 -18.64 -3.48 8.70
N ALA A 88 -19.31 -2.71 7.83
CA ALA A 88 -20.56 -2.06 8.17
C ALA A 88 -21.67 -3.07 8.55
N LEU A 89 -21.78 -4.17 7.82
CA LEU A 89 -22.72 -5.25 8.15
C LEU A 89 -22.38 -5.93 9.48
N ALA A 90 -21.10 -6.18 9.76
CA ALA A 90 -20.66 -6.74 11.03
C ALA A 90 -21.03 -5.82 12.22
N ILE A 91 -20.90 -4.51 12.05
CA ILE A 91 -21.33 -3.52 13.05
C ILE A 91 -22.84 -3.60 13.29
N GLN A 92 -23.65 -3.61 12.23
CA GLN A 92 -25.11 -3.67 12.34
C GLN A 92 -25.61 -4.93 13.06
N ASN A 93 -24.99 -6.09 12.79
CA ASN A 93 -25.40 -7.37 13.39
C ASN A 93 -25.02 -7.51 14.88
N THR A 94 -24.22 -6.60 15.41
CA THR A 94 -23.78 -6.61 16.83
C THR A 94 -24.58 -5.63 17.69
N LEU A 95 -25.39 -4.76 17.07
CA LEU A 95 -26.34 -3.86 17.73
C LEU A 95 -27.64 -4.60 18.05
#